data_AF-A0A0K8STG9-F1
#
_entry.id   AF-A0A0K8STG9-F1
#
_cell.length_a   1.000
_cell.length_b   1.000
_cell.length_c   1.000
_cell.angle_alpha   90.00
_cell.angle_beta   90.00
_cell.angle_gamma   90.00
#
_symmetry.space_group_name_H-M   'P 1'
#
loop_
_entity.id
_entity.type
_entity.pdbx_description
1 polymer ?
#
loop_
_entity_poly.entity_id
_entity_poly.type
_entity_poly.pdbx_seq_one_letter_code
_entity_poly.pdbx_strand_id
1 'polypeptide(L)'
;SKSQSSPLWNVRNGESEDITYLSLKNFVWRYRGEGNANLVIALPREKIILRMQKCDYNAILDPNTVQDWEIKLKKSVVFYKKVMVPLLGTEFILPPDLARISEDEIRDIDRLLLKLRPTFRLSKGLRLGLVTVQPDYTLLPPRVFLNHNSSYLPQNNEEFSTFCVEIKPKQGWVPLSDRHHPKCTVCLKQY
;
A
#
# COMPACT_ATOMS: atom_id res chain seq x y z
N SER A 1 -35.28 6.12 4.84
CA SER A 1 -34.51 6.04 3.58
C SER A 1 -33.04 6.23 3.90
N LYS A 2 -32.19 5.37 3.32
CA LYS A 2 -30.72 5.28 3.45
C LYS A 2 -30.19 4.94 4.86
N SER A 3 -30.08 3.64 5.12
CA SER A 3 -29.16 3.09 6.13
C SER A 3 -27.75 3.60 5.82
N GLN A 4 -27.16 4.38 6.72
CA GLN A 4 -25.73 4.64 6.71
C GLN A 4 -25.05 3.29 7.01
N SER A 5 -24.62 2.60 5.95
CA SER A 5 -23.70 1.48 6.08
C SER A 5 -22.40 2.02 6.64
N SER A 6 -22.09 1.66 7.88
CA SER A 6 -20.77 1.86 8.48
C SER A 6 -19.69 1.39 7.50
N PRO A 7 -18.53 2.06 7.39
CA PRO A 7 -17.48 1.63 6.49
C PRO A 7 -17.03 0.22 6.91
N LEU A 8 -17.14 -0.73 5.99
CA LEU A 8 -16.86 -2.17 6.17
C LEU A 8 -15.44 -2.48 6.69
N TRP A 9 -14.57 -1.47 6.75
CA TRP A 9 -13.21 -1.55 7.27
C TRP A 9 -13.03 -0.56 8.41
N ASN A 10 -13.63 -0.85 9.56
CA ASN A 10 -13.10 -0.31 10.81
C ASN A 10 -11.69 -0.86 10.95
N VAL A 11 -10.69 0.04 10.91
CA VAL A 11 -9.28 -0.26 11.17
C VAL A 11 -9.23 -1.07 12.47
N ARG A 12 -9.07 -2.38 12.35
CA ARG A 12 -8.99 -3.26 13.51
C ARG A 12 -7.67 -2.93 14.19
N ASN A 13 -7.69 -2.81 15.52
CA ASN A 13 -6.47 -2.73 16.30
C ASN A 13 -5.72 -4.06 16.16
N GLY A 14 -4.87 -4.18 15.12
CA GLY A 14 -3.64 -4.95 15.02
C GLY A 14 -3.57 -6.45 15.35
N GLU A 15 -4.57 -7.09 15.95
CA GLU A 15 -4.38 -8.36 16.64
C GLU A 15 -4.65 -9.61 15.81
N SER A 16 -5.40 -9.50 14.70
CA SER A 16 -5.72 -10.68 13.89
C SER A 16 -4.77 -10.86 12.70
N GLU A 17 -4.31 -12.10 12.49
CA GLU A 17 -3.65 -12.57 11.26
C GLU A 17 -4.67 -13.08 10.21
N ASP A 18 -5.96 -12.85 10.46
CA ASP A 18 -7.04 -13.33 9.59
C ASP A 18 -6.93 -12.71 8.19
N ILE A 19 -6.98 -13.58 7.19
CA ILE A 19 -7.06 -13.18 5.80
C ILE A 19 -8.52 -12.89 5.49
N THR A 20 -8.83 -11.63 5.18
CA THR A 20 -10.19 -11.25 4.78
C THR A 20 -10.38 -11.50 3.28
N TYR A 21 -11.47 -12.12 2.87
CA TYR A 21 -11.80 -12.23 1.44
C TYR A 21 -12.42 -10.94 0.95
N LEU A 22 -11.88 -10.39 -0.14
CA LEU A 22 -12.27 -9.11 -0.71
C LEU A 22 -12.60 -9.27 -2.19
N SER A 23 -13.70 -8.67 -2.62
CA SER A 23 -14.02 -8.47 -4.04
C SER A 23 -14.17 -6.97 -4.32
N LEU A 24 -13.60 -6.53 -5.44
CA LEU A 24 -13.57 -5.14 -5.89
C LEU A 24 -14.73 -4.75 -6.80
N LYS A 25 -15.61 -5.68 -7.16
CA LYS A 25 -16.80 -5.43 -8.00
C LYS A 25 -17.68 -4.27 -7.52
N ASN A 26 -17.77 -4.05 -6.21
CA ASN A 26 -18.60 -3.00 -5.61
C ASN A 26 -17.80 -1.76 -5.17
N PHE A 27 -16.49 -1.72 -5.46
CA PHE A 27 -15.61 -0.66 -5.05
C PHE A 27 -15.25 0.24 -6.24
N VAL A 28 -15.21 1.54 -5.98
CA VAL A 28 -14.58 2.49 -6.91
C VAL A 28 -13.10 2.50 -6.60
N TRP A 29 -12.28 1.94 -7.48
CA TRP A 29 -10.83 1.91 -7.34
C TRP A 29 -10.14 2.67 -8.46
N ARG A 30 -8.91 3.13 -8.20
CA ARG A 30 -8.06 3.82 -9.18
C ARG A 30 -6.62 3.35 -9.07
N TYR A 31 -5.90 3.33 -10.19
CA TYR A 31 -4.45 3.16 -10.18
C TYR A 31 -3.79 4.30 -9.38
N ARG A 32 -2.94 3.95 -8.42
CA ARG A 32 -2.22 4.93 -7.58
C ARG A 32 -0.76 5.07 -8.00
N GLY A 33 -0.10 3.95 -8.28
CA GLY A 33 1.31 3.92 -8.67
C GLY A 33 1.94 2.55 -8.49
N GLU A 34 3.22 2.43 -8.83
CA GLU A 34 3.96 1.18 -8.69
C GLU A 34 5.47 1.35 -8.52
N GLY A 35 6.06 0.42 -7.78
CA GLY A 35 7.50 0.20 -7.73
C GLY A 35 7.92 -0.98 -8.62
N ASN A 36 9.15 -1.48 -8.46
CA ASN A 36 9.57 -2.70 -9.17
C ASN A 36 8.83 -3.96 -8.67
N ALA A 37 8.57 -4.05 -7.36
CA ALA A 37 8.06 -5.27 -6.74
C ALA A 37 6.55 -5.26 -6.45
N ASN A 38 5.91 -4.08 -6.42
CA ASN A 38 4.51 -3.95 -6.01
C ASN A 38 3.79 -2.92 -6.88
N LEU A 39 2.49 -3.14 -7.06
CA LEU A 39 1.55 -2.21 -7.65
C LEU A 39 0.52 -1.81 -6.59
N VAL A 40 0.08 -0.56 -6.63
CA VAL A 40 -0.90 -0.02 -5.68
C VAL A 40 -2.13 0.51 -6.42
N ILE A 41 -3.31 0.09 -5.97
CA ILE A 41 -4.59 0.73 -6.28
C ILE A 41 -5.14 1.39 -5.03
N ALA A 42 -5.84 2.51 -5.20
CA ALA A 42 -6.53 3.20 -4.12
C ALA A 42 -8.04 2.95 -4.20
N LEU A 43 -8.68 2.82 -3.05
CA LEU A 43 -10.13 2.75 -2.84
C LEU A 43 -10.52 4.05 -2.11
N PRO A 44 -10.85 5.13 -2.85
CA PRO A 44 -10.89 6.48 -2.27
C PRO A 44 -12.03 6.69 -1.28
N ARG A 45 -13.17 6.02 -1.47
CA ARG A 45 -14.33 6.12 -0.57
C ARG A 45 -14.01 5.51 0.79
N GLU A 46 -13.25 4.43 0.78
CA GLU A 46 -12.82 3.67 1.94
C GLU A 46 -11.56 4.27 2.58
N LYS A 47 -10.88 5.18 1.87
CA LYS A 47 -9.60 5.81 2.29
C LYS A 47 -8.51 4.79 2.58
N ILE A 48 -8.48 3.71 1.79
CA ILE A 48 -7.48 2.65 1.86
C ILE A 48 -6.81 2.45 0.51
N ILE A 49 -5.66 1.79 0.53
CA ILE A 49 -4.97 1.28 -0.64
C ILE A 49 -4.82 -0.23 -0.55
N LEU A 50 -4.75 -0.86 -1.72
CA LEU A 50 -4.40 -2.26 -1.87
C LEU A 50 -3.04 -2.34 -2.55
N ARG A 51 -2.09 -2.95 -1.85
CA ARG A 51 -0.74 -3.18 -2.35
C ARG A 51 -0.60 -4.64 -2.73
N MET A 52 -0.35 -4.86 -4.01
CA MET A 52 -0.31 -6.17 -4.66
C MET A 52 1.10 -6.47 -5.16
N GLN A 53 1.57 -7.70 -4.94
CA GLN A 53 2.90 -8.12 -5.38
C GLN A 53 2.91 -8.37 -6.88
N LYS A 54 3.96 -7.90 -7.54
CA LYS A 54 4.21 -8.16 -8.96
C LYS A 54 5.11 -9.35 -9.14
N CYS A 55 4.85 -10.13 -10.19
CA CYS A 55 5.74 -11.18 -10.67
C CYS A 55 5.94 -11.06 -12.18
N ASP A 56 7.03 -11.66 -12.68
CA ASP A 56 7.27 -11.74 -14.11
C ASP A 56 6.16 -12.56 -14.79
N TYR A 57 5.68 -12.12 -15.94
CA TYR A 57 4.64 -12.85 -16.68
C TYR A 57 5.08 -14.26 -17.06
N ASN A 58 6.38 -14.46 -17.27
CA ASN A 58 6.98 -15.75 -17.60
C ASN A 58 7.33 -16.61 -16.36
N ALA A 59 7.08 -16.11 -15.14
CA ALA A 59 7.35 -16.88 -13.94
C ALA A 59 6.46 -18.12 -13.87
N ILE A 60 7.03 -19.27 -13.52
CA ILE A 60 6.27 -20.47 -13.21
C ILE A 60 5.69 -20.28 -11.81
N LEU A 61 4.36 -20.35 -11.69
CA LEU A 61 3.64 -20.23 -10.42
C LEU A 61 3.05 -21.60 -10.07
N ASP A 62 3.92 -22.51 -9.64
CA ASP A 62 3.46 -23.74 -9.01
C ASP A 62 2.95 -23.46 -7.58
N PRO A 63 2.15 -24.38 -6.99
CA PRO A 63 1.59 -24.17 -5.66
C PRO A 63 2.62 -23.88 -4.55
N ASN A 64 3.81 -24.48 -4.60
CA ASN A 64 4.84 -24.25 -3.59
C ASN A 64 5.43 -22.84 -3.74
N THR A 65 5.70 -22.41 -4.98
CA THR A 65 6.13 -21.04 -5.25
C THR A 65 5.10 -20.03 -4.76
N VAL A 66 3.80 -20.23 -5.04
CA VAL A 66 2.75 -19.34 -4.54
C VAL A 66 2.74 -19.29 -3.01
N GLN A 67 2.83 -20.45 -2.36
CA GLN A 67 2.86 -20.55 -0.90
C GLN A 67 4.06 -19.81 -0.30
N ASP A 68 5.25 -19.92 -0.89
CA ASP A 68 6.46 -19.21 -0.43
C ASP A 68 6.29 -17.69 -0.49
N TRP A 69 5.65 -17.18 -1.54
CA TRP A 69 5.35 -15.76 -1.67
C TRP A 69 4.36 -15.30 -0.59
N GLU A 70 3.32 -16.09 -0.35
CA GLU A 70 2.36 -15.80 0.72
C GLU A 70 3.01 -15.80 2.11
N ILE A 71 3.89 -16.76 2.38
CA ILE A 71 4.67 -16.81 3.62
C ILE A 71 5.53 -15.55 3.76
N LYS A 72 6.21 -15.11 2.70
CA LYS A 72 7.00 -13.87 2.71
C LYS A 72 6.14 -12.65 2.99
N LEU A 73 4.95 -12.56 2.39
CA LEU A 73 4.02 -11.46 2.63
C LEU A 73 3.53 -11.45 4.08
N LYS A 74 3.10 -12.60 4.61
CA LYS A 74 2.70 -12.76 6.02
C LYS A 74 3.83 -12.36 6.97
N LYS A 75 5.05 -12.83 6.73
CA LYS A 75 6.24 -12.42 7.50
C LYS A 75 6.48 -10.91 7.43
N SER A 76 6.23 -10.28 6.28
CA SER A 76 6.31 -8.82 6.17
C SER A 76 5.29 -8.11 7.05
N VAL A 77 4.05 -8.60 7.14
CA VAL A 77 3.02 -8.04 8.03
C VAL A 77 3.43 -8.18 9.49
N VAL A 78 3.93 -9.36 9.88
CA VAL A 78 4.46 -9.60 11.23
C VAL A 78 5.63 -8.67 11.54
N PHE A 79 6.53 -8.46 10.59
CA PHE A 79 7.65 -7.52 10.73
C PHE A 79 7.17 -6.09 10.98
N TYR A 80 6.13 -5.62 10.29
CA TYR A 80 5.54 -4.31 10.59
C TYR A 80 5.03 -4.25 12.04
N LYS A 81 4.24 -5.25 12.45
CA LYS A 81 3.60 -5.29 13.78
C LYS A 81 4.61 -5.42 14.93
N LYS A 82 5.61 -6.28 14.78
CA LYS A 82 6.52 -6.68 15.87
C LYS A 82 7.85 -5.93 15.88
N VAL A 83 8.22 -5.29 14.78
CA VAL A 83 9.50 -4.56 14.67
C VAL A 83 9.27 -3.09 14.34
N MET A 84 8.58 -2.78 13.24
CA MET A 84 8.48 -1.39 12.78
C MET A 84 7.63 -0.53 13.71
N VAL A 85 6.48 -1.02 14.17
CA VAL A 85 5.58 -0.28 15.07
C VAL A 85 6.26 0.00 16.42
N PRO A 86 6.92 -0.96 17.10
CA PRO A 86 7.66 -0.66 18.34
C PRO A 86 8.81 0.34 18.17
N LEU A 87 9.49 0.35 17.03
CA LEU A 87 10.63 1.25 16.80
C LEU A 87 10.22 2.67 16.39
N LEU A 88 9.12 2.81 15.62
CA LEU A 88 8.74 4.07 15.00
C LEU A 88 7.42 4.64 15.51
N GLY A 89 6.59 3.86 16.20
CA GLY A 89 5.33 4.28 16.78
C GLY A 89 4.13 4.16 15.83
N THR A 90 2.94 4.03 16.44
CA THR A 90 1.65 3.87 15.73
C THR A 90 1.16 5.15 15.04
N GLU A 91 1.74 6.31 15.38
CA GLU A 91 1.42 7.58 14.73
C GLU A 91 2.03 7.70 13.32
N PHE A 92 3.14 7.00 13.07
CA PHE A 92 3.86 7.05 11.79
C PHE A 92 3.64 5.81 10.93
N ILE A 93 3.39 4.66 11.56
CA ILE A 93 3.21 3.38 10.87
C ILE A 93 1.98 2.68 11.41
N LEU A 94 1.02 2.43 10.53
CA LEU A 94 -0.05 1.47 10.76
C LEU A 94 0.30 0.15 10.07
N PRO A 95 0.26 -0.98 10.80
CA PRO A 95 0.57 -2.27 10.21
C PRO A 95 -0.50 -2.63 9.16
N PRO A 96 -0.11 -3.19 8.01
CA PRO A 96 -1.06 -3.65 7.01
C PRO A 96 -1.92 -4.81 7.51
N ASP A 97 -3.14 -4.89 7.00
CA ASP A 97 -3.99 -6.09 7.10
C ASP A 97 -3.86 -6.97 5.85
N LEU A 98 -4.19 -8.25 5.98
CA LEU A 98 -4.17 -9.19 4.86
C LEU A 98 -5.57 -9.34 4.26
N ALA A 99 -5.63 -9.33 2.92
CA ALA A 99 -6.83 -9.69 2.20
C ALA A 99 -6.52 -10.63 1.04
N ARG A 100 -7.51 -11.42 0.61
CA ARG A 100 -7.44 -12.27 -0.56
C ARG A 100 -8.50 -11.87 -1.58
N ILE A 101 -8.05 -11.64 -2.81
CA ILE A 101 -8.86 -11.41 -3.99
C ILE A 101 -8.79 -12.66 -4.86
N SER A 102 -9.89 -13.01 -5.55
CA SER A 102 -9.89 -14.18 -6.43
C SER A 102 -8.93 -14.00 -7.61
N GLU A 103 -8.37 -15.10 -8.09
CA GLU A 103 -7.39 -15.07 -9.19
C GLU A 103 -7.98 -14.53 -10.50
N ASP A 104 -9.27 -14.82 -10.76
CA ASP A 104 -9.96 -14.27 -11.92
C ASP A 104 -10.12 -12.75 -11.81
N GLU A 105 -10.47 -12.24 -10.63
CA GLU A 105 -10.57 -10.79 -10.41
C GLU A 105 -9.20 -10.10 -10.48
N ILE A 106 -8.13 -10.74 -9.97
CA ILE A 106 -6.74 -10.26 -10.16
C ILE A 106 -6.38 -10.17 -11.65
N ARG A 107 -6.74 -11.19 -12.44
CA ARG A 107 -6.47 -11.23 -13.88
C ARG A 107 -7.20 -10.11 -14.61
N ASP A 108 -8.43 -9.81 -14.23
CA ASP A 108 -9.21 -8.73 -14.81
C ASP A 108 -8.64 -7.36 -14.45
N ILE A 109 -8.25 -7.16 -13.19
CA ILE A 109 -7.59 -5.93 -12.73
C ILE A 109 -6.26 -5.73 -13.47
N ASP A 110 -5.43 -6.76 -13.61
CA ASP A 110 -4.14 -6.66 -14.32
C ASP A 110 -4.34 -6.16 -15.75
N ARG A 111 -5.30 -6.74 -16.49
CA ARG A 111 -5.64 -6.32 -17.86
C ARG A 111 -6.12 -4.88 -17.93
N LEU A 112 -6.98 -4.46 -17.01
CA LEU A 112 -7.48 -3.08 -16.96
C LEU A 112 -6.33 -2.08 -16.69
N LEU A 113 -5.41 -2.46 -15.80
CA LEU A 113 -4.28 -1.63 -15.42
C LEU A 113 -3.22 -1.48 -16.52
N LEU A 114 -3.08 -2.42 -17.46
CA LEU A 114 -2.11 -2.33 -18.56
C LEU A 114 -2.19 -0.99 -19.32
N LYS A 115 -3.40 -0.42 -19.46
CA LYS A 115 -3.64 0.85 -20.17
C LYS A 115 -3.21 2.09 -19.37
N LEU A 116 -3.09 1.96 -18.04
CA LEU A 116 -2.78 3.06 -17.12
C LEU A 116 -1.31 3.07 -16.69
N ARG A 117 -0.63 1.93 -16.82
CA ARG A 117 0.73 1.73 -16.33
C ARG A 117 1.76 2.24 -17.34
N PRO A 118 2.89 2.82 -16.88
CA PRO A 118 3.98 3.21 -17.77
C PRO A 118 4.54 2.00 -18.55
N THR A 119 4.85 2.18 -19.83
CA THR A 119 5.29 1.09 -20.72
C THR A 119 6.52 0.34 -20.20
N PHE A 120 7.50 1.05 -19.64
CA PHE A 120 8.72 0.45 -19.05
C PHE A 120 8.46 -0.38 -17.78
N ARG A 121 7.24 -0.36 -17.24
CA ARG A 121 6.84 -1.17 -16.07
C ARG A 121 6.10 -2.46 -16.44
N LEU A 122 5.80 -2.69 -17.72
CA LEU A 122 4.94 -3.78 -18.19
C LEU A 122 5.63 -5.15 -18.28
N SER A 123 6.89 -5.28 -17.86
CA SER A 123 7.56 -6.59 -17.80
C SER A 123 7.02 -7.51 -16.70
N LYS A 124 6.34 -6.93 -15.69
CA LYS A 124 5.77 -7.64 -14.54
C LYS A 124 4.30 -7.28 -14.36
N GLY A 125 3.50 -8.21 -13.85
CA GLY A 125 2.07 -8.06 -13.63
C GLY A 125 1.57 -8.66 -12.34
N LEU A 126 0.26 -8.67 -12.17
CA LEU A 126 -0.44 -9.24 -11.03
C LEU A 126 -0.93 -10.65 -11.36
N ARG A 127 -0.52 -11.62 -10.54
CA ARG A 127 -0.94 -13.03 -10.68
C ARG A 127 -1.20 -13.72 -9.33
N LEU A 128 -1.04 -12.99 -8.22
CA LEU A 128 -1.19 -13.51 -6.86
C LEU A 128 -2.39 -12.85 -6.19
N GLY A 129 -3.22 -13.65 -5.50
CA GLY A 129 -4.45 -13.19 -4.85
C GLY A 129 -4.30 -12.59 -3.46
N LEU A 130 -3.19 -12.88 -2.75
CA LEU A 130 -2.95 -12.34 -1.42
C LEU A 130 -2.37 -10.92 -1.50
N VAL A 131 -3.02 -9.98 -0.83
CA VAL A 131 -2.70 -8.55 -0.89
C VAL A 131 -2.61 -7.96 0.51
N THR A 132 -1.99 -6.79 0.62
CA THR A 132 -2.02 -5.99 1.86
C THR A 132 -2.94 -4.78 1.70
N VAL A 133 -3.72 -4.51 2.75
CA VAL A 133 -4.61 -3.36 2.86
C VAL A 133 -4.03 -2.38 3.86
N GLN A 134 -3.97 -1.10 3.48
CA GLN A 134 -3.37 -0.05 4.29
C GLN A 134 -4.19 1.23 4.18
N PRO A 135 -4.14 2.13 5.17
CA PRO A 135 -4.66 3.48 5.02
C PRO A 135 -4.02 4.19 3.83
N ASP A 136 -4.81 4.98 3.12
CA ASP A 136 -4.29 5.85 2.06
C ASP A 136 -3.64 7.09 2.68
N TYR A 137 -2.33 7.06 2.88
CA TYR A 137 -1.57 8.19 3.44
C TYR A 137 -1.51 9.43 2.53
N THR A 138 -2.11 9.39 1.34
CA THR A 138 -2.33 10.60 0.53
C THR A 138 -3.55 11.40 0.98
N LEU A 139 -4.31 10.88 1.95
CA LEU A 139 -5.48 11.51 2.55
C LEU A 139 -5.23 11.76 4.03
N LEU A 140 -5.66 12.91 4.53
CA LEU A 140 -5.60 13.19 5.96
C LEU A 140 -6.58 12.29 6.73
N PRO A 141 -6.19 11.73 7.89
CA PRO A 141 -7.08 10.88 8.66
C PRO A 141 -8.21 11.72 9.28
N PRO A 142 -9.44 11.18 9.39
CA PRO A 142 -10.61 11.90 9.91
C PRO A 142 -10.37 12.60 11.26
N ARG A 143 -9.54 12.01 12.12
CA ARG A 143 -9.21 12.53 13.46
C ARG A 143 -8.54 13.92 13.44
N VAL A 144 -7.84 14.28 12.37
CA VAL A 144 -7.20 15.60 12.25
C VAL A 144 -8.27 16.69 12.20
N PHE A 145 -9.41 16.42 11.58
CA PHE A 145 -10.50 17.40 11.46
C PHE A 145 -11.34 17.56 12.73
N LEU A 146 -11.31 16.59 13.65
CA LEU A 146 -12.06 16.65 14.91
C LEU A 146 -11.41 17.58 15.96
N ASN A 147 -10.08 17.75 15.87
CA ASN A 147 -9.30 18.50 16.87
C ASN A 147 -9.00 19.95 16.47
N HIS A 148 -9.30 20.36 15.25
CA HIS A 148 -9.12 21.74 14.81
C HIS A 148 -10.42 22.53 15.03
N ASN A 149 -10.34 23.60 15.83
CA ASN A 149 -11.40 24.61 15.96
C ASN A 149 -11.93 24.98 14.57
N SER A 150 -13.26 24.93 14.42
CA SER A 150 -14.14 25.06 13.23
C SER A 150 -13.88 26.19 12.20
N SER A 151 -12.77 26.92 12.31
CA SER A 151 -12.42 28.07 11.45
C SER A 151 -11.71 27.69 10.15
N TYR A 152 -11.13 26.49 10.04
CA TYR A 152 -10.49 25.97 8.81
C TYR A 152 -11.27 24.81 8.17
N LEU A 153 -12.44 24.46 8.70
CA LEU A 153 -13.32 23.45 8.10
C LEU A 153 -14.17 24.14 7.02
N PRO A 154 -14.24 23.63 5.77
CA PRO A 154 -15.14 24.14 4.74
C PRO A 154 -16.55 24.11 5.28
N GLN A 155 -17.21 25.27 5.28
CA GLN A 155 -18.53 25.43 5.88
C GLN A 155 -19.66 24.77 5.06
N ASN A 156 -19.38 24.22 3.87
CA ASN A 156 -20.40 23.84 2.89
C ASN A 156 -20.08 22.54 2.13
N ASN A 157 -20.08 21.35 2.76
CA ASN A 157 -19.97 20.04 2.06
C ASN A 157 -18.83 19.90 1.01
N GLU A 158 -17.87 20.83 0.97
CA GLU A 158 -16.75 20.81 0.05
C GLU A 158 -15.74 19.76 0.55
N GLU A 159 -15.34 18.87 -0.36
CA GLU A 159 -14.28 17.90 -0.06
C GLU A 159 -13.01 18.64 0.32
N PHE A 160 -12.45 18.32 1.50
CA PHE A 160 -11.14 18.81 1.90
C PHE A 160 -10.09 18.41 0.87
N SER A 161 -9.49 19.39 0.20
CA SER A 161 -8.33 19.14 -0.65
C SER A 161 -7.14 18.77 0.23
N THR A 162 -6.55 17.60 -0.01
CA THR A 162 -5.32 17.16 0.65
C THR A 162 -4.16 17.29 -0.32
N PHE A 163 -3.11 18.00 0.10
CA PHE A 163 -1.82 17.98 -0.58
C PHE A 163 -0.87 17.04 0.16
N CYS A 164 -0.31 16.06 -0.55
CA CYS A 164 0.59 15.04 0.02
C CYS A 164 1.91 15.04 -0.76
N VAL A 165 3.02 14.91 -0.03
CA VAL A 165 4.37 14.81 -0.59
C VAL A 165 4.98 13.49 -0.18
N GLU A 166 5.35 12.67 -1.16
CA GLU A 166 6.13 11.45 -0.92
C GLU A 166 7.63 11.75 -1.10
N ILE A 167 8.42 11.50 -0.06
CA ILE A 167 9.89 11.60 -0.11
C ILE A 167 10.48 10.23 0.15
N LYS A 168 11.45 9.80 -0.65
CA LYS A 168 12.25 8.59 -0.41
C LYS A 168 13.66 8.97 0.07
N PRO A 169 13.83 9.30 1.37
CA PRO A 169 15.15 9.60 1.90
C PRO A 169 15.98 8.33 1.80
N LYS A 170 17.02 8.38 0.99
CA LYS A 170 17.97 7.27 0.87
C LYS A 170 18.79 7.15 2.16
N GLN A 171 19.84 6.34 2.15
CA GLN A 171 20.72 6.23 3.31
C GLN A 171 21.34 7.59 3.67
N GLY A 172 21.07 8.07 4.88
CA GLY A 172 21.51 9.37 5.39
C GLY A 172 22.85 9.36 6.14
N TRP A 173 23.59 8.25 6.10
CA TRP A 173 24.87 8.07 6.80
C TRP A 173 25.85 7.27 5.93
N VAL A 174 27.16 7.38 6.19
CA VAL A 174 28.21 6.64 5.48
C VAL A 174 28.85 5.60 6.41
N PRO A 175 28.87 4.30 6.03
CA PRO A 175 29.54 3.27 6.81
C PRO A 175 31.02 3.59 7.02
N LEU A 176 31.55 3.23 8.19
CA LEU A 176 32.95 3.53 8.53
C LEU A 176 33.93 3.00 7.47
N SER A 177 33.67 1.80 6.95
CA SER A 177 34.44 1.19 5.85
C SER A 177 34.49 2.04 4.59
N ASP A 178 33.44 2.82 4.32
CA ASP A 178 33.21 3.51 3.04
C ASP A 178 33.54 5.01 3.13
N ARG A 179 33.94 5.51 4.30
CA ARG A 179 34.28 6.93 4.51
C ARG A 179 35.53 7.40 3.76
N HIS A 180 36.31 6.47 3.22
CA HIS A 180 37.41 6.79 2.32
C HIS A 180 36.92 7.29 0.95
N HIS A 181 35.66 7.04 0.59
CA HIS A 181 35.05 7.61 -0.61
C HIS A 181 34.61 9.07 -0.36
N PRO A 182 34.82 9.97 -1.33
CA PRO A 182 34.52 11.40 -1.17
C PRO A 182 33.03 11.75 -1.22
N LYS A 183 32.17 10.78 -1.60
CA LYS A 183 30.72 10.97 -1.78
C LYS A 183 29.97 9.82 -1.13
N CYS A 184 28.74 10.08 -0.68
CA CYS A 184 27.89 9.02 -0.14
C CYS A 184 27.44 8.05 -1.25
N THR A 185 26.95 6.87 -0.86
CA THR A 185 26.51 5.80 -1.78
C THR A 185 25.47 6.28 -2.80
N VAL A 186 24.61 7.23 -2.42
CA VAL A 186 23.58 7.76 -3.31
C VAL A 186 24.20 8.60 -4.42
N CYS A 187 25.09 9.51 -4.06
CA CYS A 187 25.80 10.38 -4.98
C CYS A 187 26.71 9.59 -5.94
N LEU A 188 27.32 8.51 -5.46
CA LEU A 188 28.12 7.63 -6.31
C LEU A 188 27.27 6.89 -7.36
N LYS A 189 26.03 6.48 -7.01
CA LYS A 189 25.11 5.77 -7.92
C LYS A 189 24.43 6.65 -8.98
N GLN A 190 24.66 7.97 -8.98
CA GLN A 190 24.10 8.87 -9.99
C GLN A 190 24.96 8.97 -11.26
N TYR A 191 26.22 8.52 -11.19
CA TYR A 191 27.16 8.45 -12.31
C TYR A 191 27.27 7.01 -12.79
#